data_AF-A0A0F7LMW9-F1
#
_entry.id   AF-A0A0F7LMW9-F1
#
_cell.length_a   1.000
_cell.length_b   1.000
_cell.length_c   1.000
_cell.angle_alpha   90.00
_cell.angle_beta   90.00
_cell.angle_gamma   90.00
#
_symmetry.space_group_name_H-M   'P 1'
#
loop_
_entity.id
_entity.type
_entity.pdbx_description
1 polymer ?
#
loop_
_entity_poly.entity_id
_entity_poly.type
_entity_poly.pdbx_seq_one_letter_code
_entity_poly.pdbx_strand_id
1 'polypeptide(L)' 'MRFGSVCSGIEAASVAWEPLGMSPAWFSEIEKFPSAVLQYHWPYVRNLTRFQSGLLLCVDARDY' A
#
# COMPACT_ATOMS: atom_id res chain seq x y z
N MET A 1 3.25 -1.83 -13.87
CA MET A 1 1.99 -1.15 -13.48
C MET A 1 2.09 -0.80 -12.00
N ARG A 2 1.68 0.41 -11.59
CA ARG A 2 1.82 0.88 -10.20
C ARG A 2 0.45 0.94 -9.53
N PHE A 3 0.34 0.53 -8.29
CA PHE A 3 -0.92 0.57 -7.53
C PHE A 3 -0.73 1.21 -6.15
N GLY A 4 -1.78 1.81 -5.63
CA GLY A 4 -1.87 2.31 -4.26
C GLY A 4 -2.80 1.44 -3.44
N SER A 5 -2.39 1.05 -2.23
CA SER A 5 -3.18 0.19 -1.35
C SER A 5 -3.67 0.98 -0.13
N VAL A 6 -4.98 0.93 0.15
CA VAL A 6 -5.63 1.61 1.28
C VAL A 6 -6.14 0.56 2.27
N CYS A 7 -5.93 0.82 3.57
CA CYS A 7 -6.13 -0.16 4.65
C CYS A 7 -5.29 -1.43 4.41
N SER A 8 -4.02 -1.19 4.08
CA SER A 8 -3.08 -2.18 3.56
C SER A 8 -2.87 -3.40 4.47
N GLY A 9 -3.10 -3.25 5.78
CA GLY A 9 -2.70 -4.25 6.76
C GLY A 9 -1.21 -4.57 6.61
N ILE A 10 -0.84 -5.85 6.65
CA ILE A 10 0.52 -6.32 6.37
C ILE A 10 0.83 -6.46 4.87
N GLU A 11 -0.09 -6.00 4.01
CA GLU A 11 0.06 -5.90 2.55
C GLU A 11 0.17 -7.25 1.82
N ALA A 12 -0.96 -7.96 1.78
CA ALA A 12 -1.11 -9.20 1.01
C ALA A 12 -1.23 -8.96 -0.51
N ALA A 13 -1.72 -7.79 -0.95
CA ALA A 13 -1.91 -7.50 -2.36
C ALA A 13 -0.58 -7.34 -3.11
N SER A 14 0.42 -6.71 -2.49
CA SER A 14 1.77 -6.62 -3.06
C SER A 14 2.42 -7.98 -3.27
N VAL A 15 2.23 -8.92 -2.33
CA VAL A 15 2.74 -10.30 -2.49
C VAL A 15 1.99 -11.04 -3.61
N ALA A 16 0.68 -10.84 -3.73
CA ALA A 16 -0.12 -11.49 -4.77
C ALA A 16 0.20 -10.97 -6.19
N TRP A 17 0.62 -9.70 -6.32
CA TRP A 17 0.80 -9.05 -7.61
C TRP A 17 2.26 -8.85 -8.02
N GLU A 18 3.22 -9.13 -7.13
CA GLU A 18 4.66 -9.19 -7.48
C GLU A 18 4.92 -10.12 -8.69
N PRO A 19 4.33 -11.33 -8.80
CA PRO A 19 4.51 -12.19 -9.98
C PRO A 19 3.93 -11.61 -11.28
N LEU A 20 3.02 -10.63 -11.18
CA LEU A 20 2.38 -9.95 -12.31
C LEU A 20 3.14 -8.69 -12.74
N GLY A 21 4.30 -8.38 -12.13
CA GLY A 21 5.09 -7.19 -12.44
C GLY A 21 4.44 -5.88 -11.99
N MET A 22 3.56 -5.96 -10.98
CA MET A 22 2.98 -4.79 -10.35
C MET A 22 3.80 -4.39 -9.14
N SER A 23 3.96 -3.08 -8.92
CA SER A 23 4.73 -2.55 -7.79
C SER A 23 3.91 -1.51 -7.02
N PRO A 24 3.95 -1.53 -5.68
CA PRO A 24 3.24 -0.56 -4.87
C PRO A 24 3.88 0.83 -5.01
N ALA A 25 3.07 1.85 -5.29
CA ALA A 25 3.49 3.25 -5.34
C ALA A 25 3.37 3.92 -3.97
N TRP A 26 2.33 3.58 -3.21
CA TRP A 26 2.06 4.09 -1.87
C TRP A 26 1.12 3.14 -1.11
N PHE A 27 1.24 3.16 0.22
CA PHE A 27 0.35 2.48 1.15
C PHE A 27 -0.46 3.50 1.96
N SER A 28 -1.52 3.05 2.61
CA SER A 28 -2.27 3.86 3.57
C SER A 28 -2.73 2.96 4.71
N GLU A 29 -1.97 2.97 5.79
CA GLU A 29 -2.24 2.21 7.02
C GLU A 29 -2.13 3.13 8.23
N ILE A 30 -3.10 3.03 9.16
CA ILE A 30 -3.17 3.83 10.38
C ILE A 30 -2.69 3.06 11.62
N GLU A 31 -2.76 1.72 11.57
CA GLU A 31 -2.36 0.87 12.69
C GLU A 31 -0.83 0.77 12.78
N LYS A 32 -0.31 0.88 14.02
CA LYS A 32 1.14 0.99 14.27
C LYS A 32 1.91 -0.26 13.87
N PHE A 33 1.38 -1.42 14.23
CA PHE A 33 2.01 -2.71 13.95
C PHE A 33 2.14 -2.97 12.44
N PRO A 34 1.04 -2.97 11.64
CA PRO A 34 1.15 -3.18 10.20
C PRO A 34 1.96 -2.07 9.53
N SER A 35 1.87 -0.81 9.96
CA SER A 35 2.73 0.27 9.43
C SER A 35 4.23 -0.01 9.60
N ALA A 36 4.64 -0.59 10.74
CA ALA A 36 6.03 -1.00 10.96
C ALA A 36 6.44 -2.17 10.04
N VAL A 37 5.54 -3.12 9.79
CA VAL A 37 5.77 -4.22 8.85
C VAL A 37 5.94 -3.69 7.42
N LEU A 38 5.09 -2.75 6.99
CA LEU A 38 5.19 -2.12 5.67
C LEU A 38 6.51 -1.39 5.49
N GLN A 39 6.96 -0.65 6.51
CA GLN A 39 8.24 0.07 6.45
C GLN A 39 9.45 -0.88 6.41
N TYR A 40 9.35 -2.05 7.04
CA TYR A 40 10.39 -3.07 7.00
C TYR A 40 10.49 -3.73 5.62
N HIS A 41 9.37 -4.11 5.02
CA HIS A 41 9.34 -4.80 3.72
C HIS A 41 9.49 -3.86 2.51
N TRP A 42 8.97 -2.64 2.61
CA TRP A 42 8.96 -1.65 1.53
C TRP A 42 9.41 -0.27 2.04
N PRO A 43 10.69 -0.11 2.43
CA PRO A 43 11.19 1.13 3.04
C PRO A 43 11.12 2.35 2.11
N TYR A 44 11.08 2.13 0.79
CA TYR A 44 11.04 3.18 -0.22
C TYR A 44 9.60 3.57 -0.63
N VAL A 45 8.59 2.85 -0.16
CA VAL A 45 7.19 3.09 -0.50
C VAL A 45 6.56 3.95 0.59
N ARG A 46 5.94 5.07 0.22
CA ARG A 46 5.37 6.02 1.18
C ARG A 46 4.07 5.48 1.78
N ASN A 47 3.94 5.55 3.11
CA ASN A 47 2.68 5.30 3.82
C ASN A 47 1.95 6.63 4.09
N LEU A 48 0.76 6.79 3.50
CA LEU A 48 -0.10 7.97 3.59
C LEU A 48 -1.09 7.76 4.74
N THR A 49 -0.67 8.08 5.96
CA THR A 49 -1.42 7.80 7.21
C THR A 49 -2.67 8.69 7.43
N ARG A 50 -3.23 9.33 6.39
CA ARG A 50 -4.40 10.23 6.52
C ARG A 50 -5.30 10.17 5.29
N PHE A 51 -6.31 9.31 5.33
CA PHE A 51 -7.48 9.39 4.45
C PHE A 51 -8.70 9.83 5.27
N GLN A 52 -9.24 11.02 4.98
CA GLN A 52 -10.58 11.39 5.41
C GLN A 52 -11.57 10.56 4.58
N SER A 53 -12.45 9.83 5.27
CA SER A 53 -13.65 9.14 4.76
C SER A 53 -13.43 8.07 3.67
N GLY A 54 -13.32 6.80 4.13
CA GLY A 54 -13.95 5.64 3.51
C GLY A 54 -13.63 5.32 2.05
N LEU A 55 -12.54 4.58 1.80
CA LEU A 55 -12.40 3.77 0.58
C LEU A 55 -11.45 2.60 0.83
N LEU A 56 -11.99 1.39 1.03
CA LEU A 56 -11.24 0.13 0.94
C LEU A 56 -11.16 -0.24 -0.54
N LEU A 57 -10.22 0.33 -1.29
CA LEU A 57 -9.96 -0.06 -2.68
C LEU A 57 -8.49 0.17 -3.01
N CYS A 58 -7.88 -0.83 -3.62
CA CYS A 58 -6.60 -0.68 -4.28
C CYS A 58 -6.80 0.22 -5.50
N VAL A 59 -6.24 1.44 -5.47
CA VAL A 59 -6.41 2.42 -6.54
C VAL A 59 -5.26 2.23 -7.52
N ASP A 60 -5.57 2.02 -8.79
CA ASP A 60 -4.58 1.97 -9.86
C ASP A 60 -3.83 3.33 -9.92
N ALA A 61 -2.53 3.32 -9.59
CA ALA A 61 -1.72 4.51 -9.42
C ALA A 61 -1.11 4.96 -10.76
N ARG A 62 -1.93 5.02 -11.82
CA ARG A 62 -1.47 5.42 -13.16
C ARG A 62 -1.00 6.87 -13.27
N ASP A 63 -1.22 7.68 -12.24
CA ASP A 63 -0.91 9.12 -12.24
C ASP A 63 0.09 9.56 -11.15
N TYR A 64 0.88 8.63 -10.55
CA TYR A 64 1.96 8.93 -9.58
C TYR A 64 3.36 8.45 -10.02
#